data_AF-A0A2K8NSW7-F1
#
_entry.id   AF-A0A2K8NSW7-F1
#
_cell.length_a   1.000
_cell.length_b   1.000
_cell.length_c   1.000
_cell.angle_alpha   90.00
_cell.angle_beta   90.00
_cell.angle_gamma   90.00
#
_symmetry.space_group_name_H-M   'P 1'
#
loop_
_entity.id
_entity.type
_entity.pdbx_description
1 polymer ?
#
loop_
_entity_poly.entity_id
_entity_poly.type
_entity_poly.pdbx_seq_one_letter_code
_entity_poly.pdbx_strand_id
1 'polypeptide(L)'
;MNKTKFEGTYKAGVIVSIVGASISLAWVALFGLIAAIGMGVFKNIGSGFGLATLIICIIGIIPSILILIFGAKSLKDKSADKRIAIGIMSIIFGVLLIIFVFGIILLVGGIMMLSASKEITYNDNPQNMTE
;
A
#
# COMPACT_ATOMS: atom_id res chain seq x y z
N MET A 1 6.94 -29.93 3.33
CA MET A 1 8.15 -29.08 3.23
C MET A 1 7.95 -27.85 2.31
N ASN A 2 6.77 -27.19 2.34
CA ASN A 2 6.38 -26.10 1.41
C ASN A 2 6.53 -24.66 1.98
N LYS A 3 7.12 -24.48 3.16
CA LYS A 3 7.16 -23.17 3.85
C LYS A 3 7.90 -22.07 3.08
N THR A 4 8.82 -22.41 2.18
CA THR A 4 9.69 -21.44 1.48
C THR A 4 8.99 -20.66 0.36
N LYS A 5 8.05 -21.29 -0.37
CA LYS A 5 7.36 -20.63 -1.49
C LYS A 5 6.39 -19.55 -0.99
N PHE A 6 5.70 -19.81 0.12
CA PHE A 6 4.71 -18.89 0.71
C PHE A 6 5.35 -17.69 1.41
N GLU A 7 6.46 -17.90 2.14
CA GLU A 7 7.24 -16.78 2.67
C GLU A 7 7.81 -15.89 1.56
N GLY A 8 8.17 -16.48 0.41
CA GLY A 8 8.61 -15.75 -0.78
C GLY A 8 7.52 -14.85 -1.34
N THR A 9 6.33 -15.39 -1.59
CA THR A 9 5.18 -14.62 -2.12
C THR A 9 4.73 -13.53 -1.15
N TYR A 10 4.74 -13.81 0.16
CA TYR A 10 4.42 -12.81 1.17
C TYR A 10 5.44 -11.66 1.16
N LYS A 11 6.75 -11.97 1.22
CA LYS A 11 7.80 -10.95 1.15
C LYS A 11 7.74 -10.15 -0.15
N ALA A 12 7.48 -10.81 -1.27
CA ALA A 12 7.28 -10.14 -2.55
C ALA A 12 6.10 -9.16 -2.48
N GLY A 13 4.95 -9.58 -1.90
CA GLY A 13 3.82 -8.69 -1.65
C GLY A 13 4.18 -7.47 -0.80
N VAL A 14 4.97 -7.65 0.27
CA VAL A 14 5.43 -6.55 1.14
C VAL A 14 6.33 -5.58 0.41
N ILE A 15 7.27 -6.10 -0.37
CA ILE A 15 8.17 -5.27 -1.16
C ILE A 15 7.35 -4.50 -2.20
N VAL A 16 6.42 -5.13 -2.91
CA VAL A 16 5.57 -4.48 -3.92
C VAL A 16 4.70 -3.39 -3.29
N SER A 17 4.08 -3.64 -2.13
CA SER A 17 3.30 -2.62 -1.42
C SER A 17 4.17 -1.46 -0.91
N ILE A 18 5.39 -1.71 -0.44
CA ILE A 18 6.35 -0.67 -0.05
C ILE A 18 6.75 0.18 -1.26
N VAL A 19 7.08 -0.46 -2.38
CA VAL A 19 7.46 0.22 -3.62
C VAL A 19 6.28 1.06 -4.14
N GLY A 20 5.08 0.49 -4.18
CA GLY A 20 3.86 1.19 -4.56
C GLY A 20 3.59 2.40 -3.67
N ALA A 21 3.72 2.27 -2.35
CA ALA A 21 3.53 3.37 -1.41
C ALA A 21 4.60 4.47 -1.58
N SER A 22 5.85 4.10 -1.84
CA SER A 22 6.95 5.04 -2.08
C SER A 22 6.74 5.87 -3.35
N ILE A 23 6.31 5.21 -4.43
CA ILE A 23 6.02 5.88 -5.70
C ILE A 23 4.79 6.78 -5.57
N SER A 24 3.73 6.34 -4.89
CA SER A 24 2.55 7.16 -4.58
C SER A 24 2.93 8.41 -3.78
N LEU A 25 3.84 8.29 -2.81
CA LEU A 25 4.36 9.44 -2.05
C LEU A 25 5.15 10.41 -2.94
N ALA A 26 6.02 9.92 -3.81
CA ALA A 26 6.75 10.75 -4.76
C ALA A 26 5.80 11.49 -5.70
N TRP A 27 4.72 10.83 -6.15
CA TRP A 27 3.70 11.43 -6.99
C TRP A 27 2.93 12.53 -6.27
N VAL A 28 2.51 12.27 -5.03
CA VAL A 28 1.85 13.27 -4.18
C VAL A 28 2.76 14.48 -3.95
N ALA A 29 4.05 14.28 -3.71
CA ALA A 29 5.02 15.36 -3.58
C ALA A 29 5.16 16.18 -4.87
N LEU A 30 5.19 15.52 -6.03
CA LEU A 30 5.27 16.18 -7.34
C LEU A 30 4.01 17.03 -7.61
N PHE A 31 2.82 16.48 -7.37
CA PHE A 31 1.55 17.21 -7.51
C PHE A 31 1.44 18.37 -6.51
N GLY A 32 1.89 18.16 -5.28
CA GLY A 32 1.96 19.23 -4.27
C GLY A 32 2.86 20.37 -4.73
N LEU A 33 4.02 20.06 -5.33
CA LEU A 33 4.93 21.06 -5.87
C LEU A 33 4.31 21.83 -7.06
N ILE A 34 3.68 21.11 -8.00
CA ILE A 34 2.99 21.72 -9.15
C ILE A 34 1.84 22.62 -8.67
N ALA A 35 1.06 22.17 -7.68
CA ALA A 35 -0.01 22.97 -7.10
C ALA A 35 0.52 24.21 -6.37
N ALA A 36 1.62 24.10 -5.63
CA ALA A 36 2.25 25.23 -4.95
C ALA A 36 2.77 26.28 -5.94
N ILE A 37 3.44 25.85 -7.01
CA ILE A 37 3.89 26.73 -8.10
C ILE A 37 2.68 27.33 -8.82
N GLY A 38 1.65 26.52 -9.10
CA GLY A 38 0.42 26.96 -9.74
C GLY A 38 -0.32 28.03 -8.95
N MET A 39 -0.43 27.90 -7.63
CA MET A 39 -1.00 28.93 -6.75
C MET A 39 -0.15 30.20 -6.69
N GLY A 40 1.18 30.08 -6.78
CA GLY A 40 2.10 31.21 -6.81
C GLY A 40 2.10 31.99 -8.13
N VAL A 41 1.95 31.29 -9.25
CA VAL A 41 2.00 31.85 -10.62
C VAL A 41 0.62 32.28 -11.12
N PHE A 42 -0.44 31.53 -10.79
CA PHE A 42 -1.81 31.76 -11.24
C PHE A 42 -2.71 32.15 -10.08
N LYS A 43 -2.51 33.35 -9.53
CA LYS A 43 -3.35 33.91 -8.44
C LYS A 43 -4.87 33.90 -8.72
N ASN A 44 -5.28 33.81 -9.98
CA ASN A 44 -6.69 33.90 -10.42
C ASN A 44 -7.28 32.58 -10.95
N ILE A 45 -6.52 31.48 -11.07
CA ILE A 45 -7.09 30.19 -11.47
C ILE A 45 -7.59 29.50 -10.20
N GLY A 46 -8.84 29.82 -9.86
CA GLY A 46 -9.73 29.07 -8.97
C GLY A 46 -9.09 28.49 -7.70
N SER A 47 -9.21 29.20 -6.59
CA SER A 47 -8.89 28.73 -5.23
C SER A 47 -9.39 27.30 -4.93
N GLY A 48 -10.46 26.84 -5.60
CA GLY A 48 -10.96 25.47 -5.51
C GLY A 48 -10.02 24.38 -6.01
N PHE A 49 -9.23 24.62 -7.07
CA PHE A 49 -8.32 23.60 -7.62
C PHE A 49 -7.13 23.35 -6.69
N GLY A 50 -6.48 24.42 -6.21
CA GLY A 50 -5.36 24.32 -5.27
C GLY A 50 -5.76 23.65 -3.94
N LEU A 51 -6.94 23.98 -3.41
CA LEU A 51 -7.41 23.44 -2.13
C LEU A 51 -7.85 21.98 -2.26
N ALA A 52 -8.49 21.60 -3.37
CA ALA A 52 -8.84 20.20 -3.67
C ALA A 52 -7.59 19.33 -3.84
N THR A 53 -6.57 19.81 -4.58
CA THR A 53 -5.31 19.08 -4.74
C THR A 53 -4.61 18.88 -3.40
N LEU A 54 -4.62 19.87 -2.51
CA LEU A 54 -3.98 19.79 -1.20
C LEU A 54 -4.69 18.78 -0.28
N ILE A 55 -6.03 18.75 -0.29
CA ILE A 55 -6.83 17.75 0.43
C ILE A 55 -6.53 16.33 -0.07
N ILE A 56 -6.50 16.13 -1.40
CA ILE A 56 -6.17 14.83 -2.01
C ILE A 56 -4.75 14.38 -1.62
N CYS A 57 -3.79 15.31 -1.57
CA CYS A 57 -2.43 15.02 -1.14
C CYS A 57 -2.38 14.54 0.32
N ILE A 58 -3.10 15.19 1.24
CA ILE A 58 -3.15 14.79 2.66
C ILE A 58 -3.75 13.39 2.81
N ILE A 59 -4.85 13.10 2.10
CA ILE A 59 -5.51 11.79 2.12
C ILE A 59 -4.58 10.70 1.54
N GLY A 60 -3.75 11.03 0.55
CA GLY A 60 -2.78 10.09 -0.01
C GLY A 60 -1.57 9.81 0.89
N ILE A 61 -1.07 10.80 1.62
CA ILE A 61 0.17 10.70 2.41
C ILE A 61 0.01 9.78 3.62
N ILE A 62 -1.05 9.99 4.41
CA ILE A 62 -1.26 9.29 5.69
C ILE A 62 -1.22 7.75 5.51
N PRO A 63 -2.08 7.15 4.67
CA PRO A 63 -2.07 5.71 4.43
C PRO A 63 -0.78 5.20 3.77
N SER A 64 -0.16 5.98 2.88
CA SER A 64 1.13 5.60 2.27
C SER A 64 2.24 5.46 3.33
N ILE A 65 2.30 6.39 4.28
CA ILE A 65 3.24 6.34 5.40
C ILE A 65 2.95 5.13 6.30
N LEU A 66 1.68 4.85 6.59
CA LEU A 66 1.31 3.68 7.41
C LEU A 66 1.74 2.37 6.72
N ILE A 67 1.50 2.22 5.41
CA ILE A 67 1.93 1.03 4.64
C ILE A 67 3.45 0.89 4.66
N LEU A 68 4.20 1.99 4.53
CA LEU A 68 5.66 1.99 4.63
C LEU A 68 6.15 1.55 6.01
N ILE A 69 5.63 2.14 7.08
CA ILE A 69 6.05 1.83 8.45
C ILE A 69 5.70 0.38 8.79
N PHE A 70 4.46 -0.05 8.54
CA PHE A 70 4.04 -1.41 8.85
C PHE A 70 4.70 -2.44 7.94
N GLY A 71 4.88 -2.15 6.65
CA GLY A 71 5.62 -3.00 5.72
C GLY A 71 7.07 -3.20 6.15
N ALA A 72 7.79 -2.11 6.45
CA ALA A 72 9.17 -2.17 6.93
C ALA A 72 9.27 -2.94 8.25
N LYS A 73 8.35 -2.70 9.20
CA LYS A 73 8.31 -3.42 10.47
C LYS A 73 8.00 -4.90 10.28
N SER A 74 7.12 -5.24 9.34
CA SER A 74 6.77 -6.63 9.04
C SER A 74 7.92 -7.41 8.41
N LEU A 75 8.73 -6.77 7.55
CA LEU A 75 9.97 -7.37 7.05
C LEU A 75 10.97 -7.67 8.16
N LYS A 76 11.00 -6.84 9.22
CA LYS A 76 11.92 -7.00 10.37
C LYS A 76 11.45 -8.05 11.37
N ASP A 77 10.18 -8.01 11.78
CA ASP A 77 9.67 -8.84 12.90
C ASP A 77 9.35 -10.30 12.48
N LYS A 78 9.27 -10.61 11.17
CA LYS A 78 8.80 -11.90 10.61
C LYS A 78 7.43 -12.41 11.14
N SER A 79 6.76 -11.71 12.05
CA SER A 79 5.53 -12.20 12.70
C SER A 79 4.34 -12.24 11.73
N ALA A 80 3.51 -13.28 11.86
CA ALA A 80 2.39 -13.57 10.96
C ALA A 80 1.16 -12.66 11.18
N ASP A 81 0.95 -12.18 12.41
CA ASP A 81 -0.29 -11.48 12.78
C ASP A 81 -0.44 -10.12 12.11
N LYS A 82 0.67 -9.45 11.78
CA LYS A 82 0.66 -8.13 11.11
C LYS A 82 0.45 -8.25 9.60
N ARG A 83 0.55 -9.47 9.04
CA ARG A 83 0.56 -9.71 7.58
C ARG A 83 -0.79 -9.41 6.93
N ILE A 84 -1.88 -9.78 7.60
CA ILE A 84 -3.25 -9.59 7.14
C ILE A 84 -3.63 -8.11 7.17
N ALA A 85 -3.30 -7.40 8.25
CA ALA A 85 -3.62 -5.98 8.40
C ALA A 85 -2.97 -5.12 7.31
N ILE A 86 -1.72 -5.41 6.95
CA ILE A 86 -1.01 -4.70 5.87
C ILE A 86 -1.64 -4.99 4.51
N GLY A 87 -1.99 -6.26 4.24
CA GLY A 87 -2.66 -6.63 2.99
C GLY A 87 -4.00 -5.92 2.82
N ILE A 88 -4.83 -5.88 3.87
CA ILE A 88 -6.13 -5.19 3.84
C ILE A 88 -5.96 -3.68 3.64
N MET A 89 -5.03 -3.03 4.35
CA MET A 89 -4.76 -1.59 4.19
C MET A 89 -4.26 -1.26 2.78
N SER A 90 -3.40 -2.12 2.21
CA SER A 90 -2.89 -1.98 0.84
C SER A 90 -4.01 -2.11 -0.20
N ILE A 91 -4.98 -3.02 0.02
CA ILE A 91 -6.14 -3.19 -0.88
C ILE A 91 -7.06 -1.98 -0.80
N ILE A 92 -7.49 -1.57 0.41
CA ILE A 92 -8.39 -0.43 0.58
C ILE A 92 -7.78 0.82 -0.06
N PHE A 93 -6.50 1.05 0.20
CA PHE A 93 -5.81 2.21 -0.35
C PHE A 93 -5.55 2.11 -1.86
N GLY A 94 -5.23 0.90 -2.37
CA GLY A 94 -5.12 0.64 -3.79
C GLY A 94 -6.42 0.89 -4.56
N VAL A 95 -7.57 0.54 -3.97
CA VAL A 95 -8.90 0.85 -4.53
C VAL A 95 -9.20 2.34 -4.49
N LEU A 96 -8.91 3.03 -3.38
CA LEU A 96 -9.09 4.48 -3.28
C LEU A 96 -8.24 5.25 -4.30
N LEU A 97 -7.04 4.74 -4.59
CA LEU A 97 -6.14 5.30 -5.59
C LEU A 97 -6.26 4.63 -6.96
N ILE A 98 -7.30 3.85 -7.26
CA ILE A 98 -7.35 3.07 -8.52
C ILE A 98 -7.42 3.95 -9.76
N ILE A 99 -7.90 5.19 -9.60
CA ILE A 99 -7.90 6.23 -10.63
C ILE A 99 -6.46 6.62 -11.00
N PHE A 100 -5.51 6.42 -10.08
CA PHE A 100 -4.09 6.60 -10.30
C PHE A 100 -3.43 5.26 -10.63
N VAL A 101 -2.53 5.25 -11.60
CA VAL A 101 -1.80 4.04 -12.06
C VAL A 101 -1.14 3.27 -10.90
N PHE A 102 -0.75 3.98 -9.83
CA PHE A 102 -0.11 3.42 -8.65
C PHE A 102 -1.06 2.66 -7.71
N GLY A 103 -2.36 2.92 -7.76
CA GLY A 103 -3.36 2.18 -7.00
C GLY A 103 -3.40 0.71 -7.37
N ILE A 104 -3.16 0.38 -8.65
CA ILE A 104 -3.12 -1.00 -9.15
C ILE A 104 -1.94 -1.77 -8.54
N ILE A 105 -0.76 -1.15 -8.42
CA ILE A 105 0.43 -1.78 -7.84
C ILE A 105 0.19 -2.13 -6.36
N LEU A 106 -0.41 -1.21 -5.62
CA LEU A 106 -0.79 -1.41 -4.21
C LEU A 106 -1.87 -2.49 -4.04
N LEU A 107 -2.85 -2.53 -4.94
CA LEU A 107 -3.88 -3.56 -4.97
C LEU A 107 -3.26 -4.95 -5.17
N VAL A 108 -2.41 -5.10 -6.18
CA VAL A 108 -1.74 -6.37 -6.48
C VAL A 108 -0.85 -6.83 -5.32
N GLY A 109 -0.07 -5.93 -4.73
CA GLY A 109 0.75 -6.24 -3.55
C GLY A 109 -0.07 -6.72 -2.36
N GLY A 110 -1.20 -6.06 -2.10
CA GLY A 110 -2.12 -6.45 -1.03
C GLY A 110 -2.80 -7.81 -1.26
N ILE A 111 -3.23 -8.10 -2.49
CA ILE A 111 -3.83 -9.39 -2.86
C ILE A 111 -2.79 -10.52 -2.70
N MET A 112 -1.56 -10.31 -3.14
CA MET A 112 -0.49 -11.31 -2.99
C MET A 112 -0.20 -11.63 -1.51
N MET A 113 -0.19 -10.62 -0.64
CA MET A 113 -0.06 -10.83 0.80
C MET A 113 -1.22 -11.63 1.39
N LEU A 114 -2.45 -11.28 1.01
CA LEU A 114 -3.66 -11.87 1.58
C LEU A 114 -3.80 -13.34 1.19
N SER A 115 -3.52 -13.66 -0.08
CA SER A 115 -3.49 -15.03 -0.59
C SER A 115 -2.42 -15.84 0.12
N ALA A 116 -1.20 -15.30 0.29
CA ALA A 116 -0.14 -15.97 1.03
C ALA A 116 -0.51 -16.19 2.51
N SER A 117 -1.27 -15.27 3.13
CA SER A 117 -1.69 -15.41 4.52
C SER A 117 -2.77 -16.46 4.72
N LYS A 118 -3.78 -16.54 3.83
CA LYS A 118 -4.83 -17.57 3.92
C LYS A 118 -4.26 -18.98 3.82
N GLU A 119 -3.27 -19.18 2.98
CA GLU A 119 -2.66 -20.48 2.73
C GLU A 119 -1.79 -20.96 3.91
N ILE A 120 -1.14 -20.04 4.64
CA ILE A 120 -0.40 -20.35 5.86
C ILE A 120 -1.37 -20.75 6.99
N THR A 121 -2.44 -19.98 7.20
CA THR A 121 -3.44 -20.30 8.22
C THR A 121 -4.15 -21.63 7.97
N TYR A 122 -4.37 -22.02 6.71
CA TYR A 122 -4.97 -23.32 6.37
C TYR A 122 -4.06 -24.52 6.69
N ASN A 123 -2.74 -24.38 6.45
CA ASN A 123 -1.76 -25.47 6.59
C ASN A 123 -1.30 -25.68 8.05
N ASP A 124 -1.37 -24.65 8.89
CA ASP A 124 -1.06 -24.73 10.32
C ASP A 124 -2.26 -25.20 11.18
N ASN A 125 -3.44 -25.48 10.57
CA ASN A 125 -4.59 -26.05 11.26
C ASN A 125 -4.45 -27.59 11.37
N PRO A 126 -4.31 -28.18 12.58
CA PRO A 126 -4.06 -29.60 12.77
C PRO A 126 -5.17 -30.53 12.26
N GLN A 127 -6.38 -30.02 12.02
CA GLN A 127 -7.49 -30.80 11.46
C GLN A 127 -7.38 -31.03 9.94
N ASN A 128 -6.54 -30.26 9.23
CA ASN A 128 -6.36 -30.38 7.78
C ASN A 128 -5.17 -31.26 7.37
N MET A 129 -4.43 -31.82 8.35
CA MET A 129 -3.26 -32.69 8.11
C MET A 129 -3.61 -34.19 8.14
N THR A 130 -4.89 -34.54 8.30
CA THR A 130 -5.37 -35.91 8.50
C THR A 130 -6.24 -36.47 7.37
N GLU A 131 -6.42 -35.76 6.27
CA GLU A 131 -7.06 -36.28 5.04
C GLU A 131 -6.05 -36.57 3.93
#